data_AF-A0A952TS82-F1
#
_entry.id   AF-A0A952TS82-F1
#
_cell.length_a   1.000
_cell.length_b   1.000
_cell.length_c   1.000
_cell.angle_alpha   90.00
_cell.angle_beta   90.00
_cell.angle_gamma   90.00
#
_symmetry.space_group_name_H-M   'P 1'
#
loop_
_entity.id
_entity.type
_entity.pdbx_description
1 polymer ?
#
loop_
_entity_poly.entity_id
_entity_poly.type
_entity_poly.pdbx_seq_one_letter_code
_entity_poly.pdbx_strand_id
1 'polypeptide(L)'
;MSSIGVQHEHGITVAKRRTAEQLLHDEGPYARLLHDLVSMAKAQGASDIHIEPNEQGVALRVRVDGNLSLYKQVGSQHRESLILEVKRIFGLAIGISGRPQDGRAALPALRLDLRVSLLPTHFGEKIVMRLLNLDATFALADLGFTGVERSVLEAATGLEDG
;
A
#
# COMPACT_ATOMS: atom_id res chain seq x y z
N MET A 1 -10.08 17.78 19.07
CA MET A 1 -11.30 17.01 19.40
C MET A 1 -11.75 16.29 18.14
N SER A 2 -11.27 15.05 17.90
CA SER A 2 -11.67 14.25 16.74
C SER A 2 -12.88 13.40 17.13
N SER A 3 -14.04 13.72 16.57
CA SER A 3 -15.32 13.09 16.86
C SER A 3 -15.37 11.69 16.29
N ILE A 4 -15.36 10.69 17.17
CA ILE A 4 -15.74 9.31 16.84
C ILE A 4 -17.21 9.31 16.44
N GLY A 5 -17.51 9.01 15.17
CA GLY A 5 -18.89 8.78 14.73
C GLY A 5 -19.42 7.47 15.30
N VAL A 6 -20.26 7.56 16.32
CA VAL A 6 -20.98 6.41 16.90
C VAL A 6 -22.37 6.37 16.26
N GLN A 7 -22.73 5.26 15.61
CA GLN A 7 -24.11 4.96 15.23
C GLN A 7 -24.65 3.89 16.18
N HIS A 8 -25.86 4.12 16.70
CA HIS A 8 -26.55 3.24 17.63
C HIS A 8 -27.60 2.42 16.88
N GLU A 9 -27.39 1.11 16.76
CA GLU A 9 -28.47 0.15 16.53
C GLU A 9 -28.33 -0.99 17.56
N HIS A 10 -29.43 -1.26 18.28
CA HIS A 10 -29.63 -2.45 19.14
C HIS A 10 -28.67 -2.67 20.32
N GLY A 11 -28.09 -1.61 20.90
CA GLY A 11 -27.38 -1.72 22.19
C GLY A 11 -26.01 -2.41 22.13
N ILE A 12 -25.50 -2.70 20.94
CA ILE A 12 -24.13 -3.15 20.70
C ILE A 12 -23.40 -2.01 19.99
N THR A 13 -22.47 -1.35 20.69
CA THR A 13 -21.56 -0.38 20.05
C THR A 13 -20.53 -1.14 19.23
N VAL A 14 -20.83 -1.40 17.95
CA VAL A 14 -19.81 -1.87 17.01
C VAL A 14 -19.00 -0.66 16.58
N ALA A 15 -17.78 -0.53 17.09
CA ALA A 15 -16.84 0.46 16.57
C ALA A 15 -16.61 0.18 15.08
N LYS A 16 -17.10 1.08 14.20
CA LYS A 16 -16.90 0.95 12.76
C LYS A 16 -15.40 0.97 12.47
N ARG A 17 -14.86 -0.15 11.99
CA ARG A 17 -13.45 -0.25 11.63
C ARG A 17 -13.18 0.70 10.48
N ARG A 18 -12.22 1.62 10.67
CA ARG A 18 -11.82 2.55 9.63
C ARG A 18 -11.03 1.81 8.55
N THR A 19 -11.23 2.19 7.29
CA THR A 19 -10.48 1.63 6.16
C THR A 19 -9.07 2.22 6.09
N ALA A 20 -8.14 1.55 5.43
CA ALA A 20 -6.79 2.08 5.21
C ALA A 20 -6.81 3.46 4.53
N GLU A 21 -7.70 3.66 3.55
CA GLU A 21 -7.92 4.95 2.90
C GLU A 21 -8.36 6.02 3.90
N GLN A 22 -9.30 5.72 4.79
CA GLN A 22 -9.71 6.66 5.84
C GLN A 22 -8.59 6.96 6.84
N LEU A 23 -7.72 6.00 7.13
CA LEU A 23 -6.60 6.16 8.05
C LEU A 23 -5.47 7.00 7.43
N LEU A 24 -5.20 6.87 6.14
CA LEU A 24 -4.23 7.69 5.41
C LEU A 24 -4.62 9.18 5.38
N HIS A 25 -5.93 9.47 5.39
CA HIS A 25 -6.45 10.84 5.47
C HIS A 25 -6.53 11.41 6.90
N ASP A 26 -5.97 10.72 7.90
CA ASP A 26 -5.89 11.27 9.27
C ASP A 26 -5.00 12.51 9.37
N GLU A 27 -5.30 13.38 10.33
CA GLU A 27 -4.54 14.62 10.58
C GLU A 27 -3.16 14.41 11.25
N GLY A 28 -2.71 13.16 11.38
CA GLY A 28 -1.38 12.84 11.89
C GLY A 28 -0.28 13.22 10.88
N PRO A 29 0.89 13.72 11.32
CA PRO A 29 1.98 14.05 10.40
C PRO A 29 2.48 12.84 9.60
N TYR A 30 2.46 11.64 10.20
CA TYR A 30 2.90 10.42 9.54
C TYR A 30 1.85 9.86 8.57
N ALA A 31 0.56 9.95 8.90
CA ALA A 31 -0.54 9.59 8.00
C ALA A 31 -0.49 10.45 6.73
N ARG A 32 -0.38 11.78 6.89
CA ARG A 32 -0.20 12.72 5.76
C ARG A 32 1.05 12.41 4.95
N LEU A 33 2.20 12.18 5.59
CA LEU A 33 3.43 11.85 4.88
C LEU A 33 3.29 10.57 4.04
N LEU A 34 2.64 9.54 4.58
CA LEU A 34 2.39 8.29 3.86
C LEU A 34 1.38 8.49 2.72
N HIS A 35 0.32 9.26 2.95
CA HIS A 35 -0.64 9.63 1.91
C HIS A 35 0.03 10.36 0.75
N ASP A 36 0.84 11.38 1.04
CA ASP A 36 1.56 12.15 0.04
C ASP A 36 2.58 11.28 -0.71
N LEU A 37 3.28 10.40 0.00
CA LEU A 37 4.23 9.47 -0.59
C LEU A 37 3.55 8.48 -1.54
N VAL A 38 2.42 7.90 -1.15
CA VAL A 38 1.65 6.96 -1.98
C VAL A 38 1.07 7.67 -3.20
N SER A 39 0.48 8.85 -3.01
CA SER A 39 -0.10 9.66 -4.09
C SER A 39 0.96 10.09 -5.11
N MET A 40 2.11 10.55 -4.63
CA MET A 40 3.24 10.92 -5.46
C MET A 40 3.81 9.71 -6.21
N ALA A 41 4.02 8.57 -5.53
CA ALA A 41 4.53 7.35 -6.13
C ALA A 41 3.60 6.85 -7.26
N LYS A 42 2.28 6.91 -7.03
CA LYS A 42 1.26 6.62 -8.05
C LYS A 42 1.34 7.57 -9.23
N ALA A 43 1.44 8.88 -8.99
CA ALA A 43 1.58 9.87 -10.06
C ALA A 43 2.83 9.65 -10.92
N GLN A 44 3.92 9.14 -10.32
CA GLN A 44 5.16 8.80 -11.02
C GLN A 44 5.16 7.40 -11.65
N GLY A 45 4.09 6.62 -11.52
CA GLY A 45 4.06 5.24 -12.04
C GLY A 45 5.00 4.27 -11.31
N ALA A 46 5.29 4.52 -10.03
CA ALA A 46 6.17 3.67 -9.24
C ALA A 46 5.56 2.28 -8.97
N SER A 47 6.40 1.23 -9.03
CA SER A 47 6.02 -0.16 -8.71
C SER A 47 6.10 -0.46 -7.21
N ASP A 48 7.08 0.13 -6.52
CA ASP A 48 7.34 -0.13 -5.11
C ASP A 48 7.77 1.16 -4.38
N ILE A 49 7.30 1.35 -3.15
CA ILE A 49 7.81 2.30 -2.18
C ILE A 49 8.63 1.52 -1.15
N HIS A 50 9.79 2.04 -0.80
CA HIS A 50 10.68 1.48 0.21
C HIS A 50 10.87 2.49 1.33
N ILE A 51 10.63 2.08 2.57
CA ILE A 51 10.95 2.85 3.78
C ILE A 51 12.04 2.08 4.50
N GLU A 52 13.27 2.56 4.35
CA GLU A 52 14.48 1.83 4.74
C GLU A 52 15.17 2.55 5.91
N PRO A 53 15.06 2.03 7.15
CA PRO A 53 15.86 2.56 8.24
C PRO A 53 17.34 2.24 8.02
N ASN A 54 18.21 3.21 8.25
CA ASN A 54 19.66 3.08 8.15
C ASN A 54 20.35 3.88 9.27
N GLU A 55 21.68 3.87 9.30
CA GLU A 55 22.46 4.60 10.29
C GLU A 55 22.17 6.12 10.28
N GLN A 56 21.88 6.68 9.09
CA GLN A 56 21.61 8.10 8.87
C GLN A 56 20.13 8.49 9.09
N GLY A 57 19.27 7.56 9.51
CA GLY A 57 17.85 7.81 9.74
C GLY A 57 16.94 6.83 9.01
N VAL A 58 16.06 7.36 8.15
CA VAL A 58 15.12 6.58 7.33
C VAL A 58 15.11 7.14 5.91
N ALA A 59 15.51 6.30 4.95
CA ALA A 59 15.44 6.61 3.53
C ALA A 59 14.07 6.20 2.96
N LEU A 60 13.32 7.17 2.42
CA LEU A 60 12.13 6.91 1.62
C LEU A 60 12.57 6.87 0.16
N ARG A 61 12.42 5.69 -0.46
CA ARG A 61 12.82 5.45 -1.85
C ARG A 61 11.62 4.97 -2.66
N VAL A 62 11.65 5.21 -3.96
CA VAL A 62 10.62 4.76 -4.89
C VAL A 62 11.27 4.03 -6.06
N ARG A 63 10.63 2.97 -6.52
CA ARG A 63 11.03 2.24 -7.72
C ARG A 63 10.13 2.66 -8.87
N VAL A 64 10.68 3.32 -9.87
CA VAL A 64 10.00 3.72 -11.10
C VAL A 64 10.74 3.06 -12.26
N ASP A 65 10.02 2.32 -13.12
CA ASP A 65 10.59 1.61 -14.27
C ASP A 65 11.82 0.76 -13.93
N GLY A 66 11.79 0.09 -12.78
CA GLY A 66 12.89 -0.73 -12.27
C GLY A 66 13.99 0.04 -11.55
N ASN A 67 14.10 1.36 -11.72
CA ASN A 67 15.10 2.20 -11.06
C ASN A 67 14.66 2.62 -9.65
N LEU A 68 15.48 2.32 -8.65
CA LEU A 68 15.22 2.63 -7.24
C LEU A 68 15.96 3.90 -6.80
N SER A 69 15.24 5.00 -6.65
CA SER A 69 15.80 6.32 -6.33
C SER A 69 15.39 6.82 -4.95
N LEU A 70 16.22 7.68 -4.34
CA LEU A 70 15.90 8.35 -3.07
C LEU A 70 14.91 9.48 -3.32
N TYR A 71 13.77 9.42 -2.63
CA TYR A 71 12.77 10.49 -2.63
C TYR A 71 12.98 11.46 -1.48
N LYS A 72 13.19 10.95 -0.26
CA LYS A 72 13.37 11.79 0.93
C LYS A 72 14.18 11.07 2.00
N GLN A 73 15.08 11.79 2.66
CA GLN A 73 15.71 11.33 3.90
C GLN A 73 14.98 11.94 5.10
N VAL A 74 14.65 11.10 6.07
CA VAL A 74 13.97 11.50 7.32
C VAL A 74 14.89 11.17 8.50
N GLY A 75 14.92 12.04 9.50
CA GLY A 75 15.74 11.83 10.71
C GLY A 75 15.34 10.58 11.49
N SER A 76 16.29 9.99 12.21
CA SER A 76 16.12 8.75 12.98
C SER A 76 15.01 8.83 14.03
N GLN A 77 14.72 10.03 14.56
CA GLN A 77 13.66 10.27 15.54
C GLN A 77 12.25 9.92 15.05
N HIS A 78 12.04 9.82 13.73
CA HIS A 78 10.73 9.55 13.13
C HIS A 78 10.50 8.07 12.82
N ARG A 79 11.53 7.24 12.98
CA ARG A 79 11.54 5.84 12.55
C ARG A 79 10.40 5.01 13.16
N GLU A 80 10.32 5.00 14.49
CA GLU A 80 9.33 4.20 15.19
C GLU A 80 7.91 4.66 14.85
N SER A 81 7.69 5.97 14.80
CA SER A 81 6.39 6.52 14.46
C SER A 81 5.94 6.17 13.03
N LEU A 82 6.86 6.15 12.06
CA LEU A 82 6.55 5.70 10.70
C LEU A 82 6.16 4.22 10.65
N ILE A 83 6.91 3.37 11.36
CA ILE A 83 6.61 1.93 11.44
C ILE A 83 5.24 1.70 12.06
N LEU A 84 4.95 2.34 13.20
CA LEU A 84 3.68 2.24 13.88
C LEU A 84 2.52 2.73 13.02
N GLU A 85 2.71 3.82 12.27
CA GLU A 85 1.69 4.36 11.38
C GLU A 85 1.38 3.40 10.23
N VAL A 86 2.40 2.78 9.62
CA VAL A 86 2.21 1.74 8.60
C VAL A 86 1.48 0.54 9.22
N LYS A 87 1.90 0.04 10.38
CA LYS A 87 1.21 -1.07 11.05
C LYS A 87 -0.26 -0.75 11.32
N ARG A 88 -0.57 0.48 11.75
CA ARG A 88 -1.93 0.95 11.98
C ARG A 88 -2.76 0.95 10.70
N ILE A 89 -2.25 1.51 9.61
CA ILE A 89 -2.95 1.63 8.32
C ILE A 89 -3.26 0.25 7.73
N PHE A 90 -2.33 -0.70 7.82
CA PHE A 90 -2.46 -2.04 7.25
C PHE A 90 -3.02 -3.07 8.24
N GLY A 91 -3.40 -2.66 9.45
CA GLY A 91 -3.96 -3.56 10.47
C GLY A 91 -2.99 -4.62 10.99
N LEU A 92 -1.68 -4.35 10.95
CA LEU A 92 -0.62 -5.22 11.45
C LEU A 92 -0.48 -5.14 12.97
N ALA A 93 0.14 -6.15 13.57
CA ALA A 93 0.31 -6.20 15.01
C ALA A 93 1.40 -5.23 15.49
N ILE A 94 0.98 -4.18 16.22
CA ILE A 94 1.86 -3.13 16.73
C ILE A 94 2.90 -3.68 17.72
N GLY A 95 2.48 -4.55 18.65
CA GLY A 95 3.36 -5.13 19.68
C GLY A 95 4.30 -6.23 19.17
N ILE A 96 4.23 -6.58 17.88
CA ILE A 96 5.12 -7.57 17.28
C ILE A 96 6.24 -6.83 16.55
N SER A 97 7.47 -7.10 16.97
CA SER A 97 8.69 -6.73 16.28
C SER A 97 9.59 -7.98 16.17
N GLY A 98 10.60 -7.94 15.31
CA GLY A 98 11.56 -9.04 15.17
C GLY A 98 11.07 -10.25 14.36
N ARG A 99 9.88 -10.17 13.74
CA ARG A 99 9.40 -11.14 12.76
C ARG A 99 8.82 -10.44 11.54
N PRO A 100 8.92 -11.04 10.34
CA PRO A 100 8.24 -10.51 9.15
C PRO A 100 6.73 -10.37 9.37
N GLN A 101 6.14 -9.31 8.81
CA GLN A 101 4.69 -9.09 8.80
C GLN A 101 4.24 -8.61 7.42
N ASP A 102 3.12 -9.14 6.93
CA ASP A 102 2.55 -8.79 5.64
C ASP A 102 1.12 -8.28 5.77
N GLY A 103 0.75 -7.31 4.96
CA GLY A 103 -0.59 -6.72 4.95
C GLY A 103 -1.04 -6.32 3.55
N ARG A 104 -2.33 -6.02 3.42
CA ARG A 104 -2.92 -5.48 2.20
C ARG A 104 -3.85 -4.32 2.53
N ALA A 105 -3.95 -3.37 1.62
CA ALA A 105 -4.85 -2.23 1.71
C ALA A 105 -5.32 -1.81 0.33
N ALA A 106 -6.63 -1.69 0.14
CA ALA A 106 -7.19 -1.07 -1.06
C ALA A 106 -7.36 0.44 -0.83
N LEU A 107 -7.00 1.24 -1.83
CA LEU A 107 -7.23 2.68 -1.91
C LEU A 107 -8.08 3.00 -3.15
N PRO A 108 -9.42 2.87 -3.06
CA PRO A 108 -10.32 3.04 -4.19
C PRO A 108 -10.20 4.40 -4.89
N ALA A 109 -10.03 5.50 -4.14
CA ALA A 109 -9.93 6.85 -4.71
C ALA A 109 -8.66 7.01 -5.58
N LEU A 110 -7.58 6.30 -5.24
CA LEU A 110 -6.34 6.28 -6.02
C LEU A 110 -6.30 5.14 -7.05
N ARG A 111 -7.33 4.29 -7.10
CA ARG A 111 -7.35 3.05 -7.90
C ARG A 111 -6.10 2.19 -7.69
N LEU A 112 -5.76 1.97 -6.41
CA LEU A 112 -4.61 1.17 -6.00
C LEU A 112 -5.03 0.00 -5.11
N ASP A 113 -4.39 -1.15 -5.32
CA ASP A 113 -4.25 -2.18 -4.29
C ASP A 113 -2.81 -2.20 -3.81
N LEU A 114 -2.62 -2.10 -2.50
CA LEU A 114 -1.31 -2.06 -1.87
C LEU A 114 -1.02 -3.37 -1.15
N ARG A 115 0.19 -3.88 -1.34
CA ARG A 115 0.73 -4.97 -0.52
C ARG A 115 1.91 -4.45 0.27
N VAL A 116 1.91 -4.66 1.56
CA VAL A 116 3.01 -4.23 2.43
C VAL A 116 3.71 -5.44 3.05
N SER A 117 5.03 -5.35 3.17
CA SER A 117 5.87 -6.30 3.90
C SER A 117 6.81 -5.52 4.83
N LEU A 118 6.82 -5.90 6.10
CA LEU A 118 7.73 -5.40 7.13
C LEU A 118 8.76 -6.48 7.43
N LEU A 119 10.05 -6.12 7.39
CA LEU A 119 11.17 -7.03 7.65
C LEU A 119 12.05 -6.47 8.76
N PRO A 120 12.39 -7.26 9.80
CA PRO A 120 13.33 -6.84 10.84
C PRO A 120 14.72 -6.54 10.26
N THR A 121 15.36 -5.48 10.77
CA THR A 121 16.72 -5.04 10.44
C THR A 121 17.43 -4.55 11.70
N HIS A 122 18.75 -4.33 11.63
CA HIS A 122 19.52 -3.73 12.73
C HIS A 122 18.99 -2.36 13.17
N PHE A 123 18.38 -1.61 12.25
CA PHE A 123 17.91 -0.26 12.50
C PHE A 123 16.39 -0.20 12.67
N GLY A 124 15.68 -1.29 12.96
CA GLY A 124 14.21 -1.30 13.06
C GLY A 124 13.58 -2.15 11.96
N GLU A 125 12.39 -1.81 11.48
CA GLU A 125 11.72 -2.57 10.41
C GLU A 125 11.82 -1.85 9.07
N LYS A 126 12.37 -2.55 8.07
CA LYS A 126 12.29 -2.11 6.67
C LYS A 126 10.91 -2.42 6.15
N ILE A 127 10.27 -1.45 5.52
CA ILE A 127 8.96 -1.60 4.90
C ILE A 127 9.11 -1.53 3.38
N VAL A 128 8.47 -2.46 2.68
CA VAL A 128 8.27 -2.40 1.24
C VAL A 128 6.77 -2.40 0.97
N MET A 129 6.29 -1.40 0.23
CA MET A 129 4.91 -1.33 -0.24
C MET A 129 4.92 -1.49 -1.77
N ARG A 130 4.26 -2.53 -2.27
CA ARG A 130 4.02 -2.73 -3.70
C ARG A 130 2.70 -2.07 -4.10
N LEU A 131 2.74 -1.29 -5.17
CA LEU A 131 1.59 -0.58 -5.70
C LEU A 131 1.07 -1.35 -6.92
N LEU A 132 -0.12 -1.93 -6.81
CA LEU A 132 -0.84 -2.48 -7.95
C LEU A 132 -1.77 -1.40 -8.50
N ASN A 133 -1.43 -0.87 -9.67
CA ASN A 133 -2.22 0.13 -10.36
C ASN A 133 -3.43 -0.52 -11.05
N LEU A 134 -4.64 -0.17 -10.60
CA LEU A 134 -5.90 -0.69 -11.13
C LEU A 134 -6.45 0.14 -12.30
N ASP A 135 -5.73 1.16 -12.76
CA ASP A 135 -6.02 1.85 -14.02
C ASP A 135 -5.57 1.05 -15.23
N ALA A 136 -4.62 0.12 -15.05
CA ALA A 136 -4.12 -0.70 -16.14
C ALA A 136 -5.20 -1.69 -16.60
N THR A 137 -5.71 -1.47 -17.81
CA THR A 137 -6.54 -2.44 -18.53
C THR A 137 -5.71 -3.10 -19.61
N PHE A 138 -5.66 -4.43 -19.60
CA PHE A 138 -5.01 -5.21 -20.65
C PHE A 138 -6.08 -5.78 -21.57
N ALA A 139 -5.97 -5.56 -22.88
CA ALA A 139 -6.74 -6.33 -23.83
C ALA A 139 -6.14 -7.74 -23.93
N LEU A 140 -6.95 -8.74 -24.27
CA LEU A 140 -6.46 -10.11 -24.56
C LEU A 140 -5.37 -10.10 -25.65
N ALA A 141 -5.45 -9.13 -26.57
CA ALA A 141 -4.45 -8.84 -27.60
C ALA A 141 -3.06 -8.52 -27.04
N ASP A 142 -2.99 -7.89 -25.87
CA ASP A 142 -1.75 -7.40 -25.25
C ASP A 142 -1.02 -8.50 -24.46
N LEU A 143 -1.67 -9.65 -24.27
CA LEU A 143 -1.15 -10.76 -23.48
C LEU A 143 -0.17 -11.67 -24.24
N GLY A 144 0.16 -11.34 -25.49
CA GLY A 144 1.16 -12.05 -26.30
C GLY A 144 0.65 -13.34 -26.93
N PHE A 145 -0.66 -13.62 -26.87
CA PHE A 145 -1.26 -14.71 -27.64
C PHE A 145 -1.27 -14.36 -29.13
N THR A 146 -0.89 -15.31 -29.98
CA THR A 146 -0.86 -15.13 -31.43
C THR A 146 -1.67 -16.23 -32.11
N GLY A 147 -2.01 -16.05 -33.38
CA GLY A 147 -2.59 -17.09 -34.23
C GLY A 147 -3.80 -17.81 -33.62
N VAL A 148 -3.71 -19.14 -33.58
CA VAL A 148 -4.81 -20.04 -33.18
C VAL A 148 -5.13 -19.90 -31.71
N GLU A 149 -4.12 -19.74 -30.85
CA GLU A 149 -4.30 -19.61 -29.40
C GLU A 149 -5.17 -18.41 -29.06
N ARG A 150 -4.93 -17.28 -29.73
CA ARG A 150 -5.72 -16.07 -29.54
C ARG A 150 -7.17 -16.26 -29.98
N SER A 151 -7.41 -16.84 -31.15
CA SER A 151 -8.76 -17.06 -31.67
C SER A 151 -9.58 -18.02 -30.81
N VAL A 152 -8.95 -19.06 -30.26
CA VAL A 152 -9.60 -19.99 -29.33
C VAL A 152 -9.97 -19.28 -28.03
N LEU A 153 -9.07 -18.46 -27.46
CA LEU A 153 -9.34 -17.69 -26.25
C LEU A 153 -10.45 -16.65 -26.46
N GLU A 154 -10.43 -15.91 -27.57
CA GLU A 154 -11.47 -14.94 -27.92
C GLU A 154 -12.85 -15.62 -28.04
N ALA A 155 -12.92 -16.76 -28.74
CA ALA A 155 -14.15 -17.53 -28.87
C ALA A 155 -14.65 -18.07 -27.51
N ALA A 156 -13.75 -18.59 -26.67
CA ALA A 156 -14.11 -19.12 -25.36
C ALA A 156 -14.64 -18.04 -24.40
N THR A 157 -14.11 -16.81 -24.46
CA THR A 157 -14.61 -15.69 -23.63
C THR A 157 -16.02 -15.22 -23.97
N GLY A 158 -16.55 -15.59 -25.14
CA GLY A 158 -17.89 -15.23 -25.59
C GLY A 158 -18.96 -16.30 -25.36
N LEU A 159 -18.60 -17.45 -24.78
CA LEU A 159 -19.57 -18.50 -24.44
C LEU A 159 -20.27 -18.15 -23.13
N GLU A 160 -21.61 -18.19 -23.12
CA GLU A 160 -22.42 -17.86 -21.94
C GLU A 160 -22.37 -18.96 -20.86
N ASP A 161 -21.96 -20.17 -21.25
CA ASP A 161 -21.83 -21.33 -20.36
C ASP A 161 -20.35 -21.74 -20.31
N GLY A 162 -19.76 -21.69 -19.11
CA GLY A 162 -18.35 -22.01 -18.85
C GLY A 162 -17.98 -23.47 -19.09
#